data_AF-C6WPH5-F1
#
_entry.id   AF-C6WPH5-F1
#
_cell.length_a   1.000
_cell.length_b   1.000
_cell.length_c   1.000
_cell.angle_alpha   90.00
_cell.angle_beta   90.00
_cell.angle_gamma   90.00
#
_symmetry.space_group_name_H-M   'P 1'
#
loop_
_entity.id
_entity.type
_entity.pdbx_description
1 polymer ?
#
loop_
_entity_poly.entity_id
_entity_poly.type
_entity_poly.pdbx_seq_one_letter_code
_entity_poly.pdbx_strand_id
1 'polypeptide(L)'
;MRSAGHDEDDRKTGEGRHVVGLAEVARWFQDNEGTDLGFGPWHEVAAPDVAAFADVTRDWQRIHFDTAEAAEGPYGGPVVHGFLVLALIPHLTSGLLDLRWTSLGVNYRLDRVRFPAPVRVGERVRARAWLGRARTRPRGYLELVLPVEVWAESATRAACTAEHTRLYRVAEDAELPDPARRGAVLDPRPEPGTEPTTTTGGAR
;
A
#
# COMPACT_ATOMS: atom_id res chain seq x y z
N MET A 1 28.83 -34.38 61.90
CA MET A 1 27.37 -34.33 61.71
C MET A 1 27.11 -33.52 60.44
N ARG A 2 26.56 -34.18 59.41
CA ARG A 2 26.09 -33.54 58.18
C ARG A 2 24.69 -32.97 58.46
N SER A 3 24.37 -31.81 57.88
CA SER A 3 23.01 -31.53 57.40
C SER A 3 23.09 -30.49 56.29
N ALA A 4 22.47 -30.84 55.17
CA ALA A 4 22.29 -30.06 53.97
C ALA A 4 20.84 -29.53 53.92
N GLY A 5 20.58 -28.66 52.95
CA GLY A 5 19.30 -28.05 52.58
C GLY A 5 19.64 -26.63 52.11
N HIS A 6 19.82 -26.30 50.84
CA HIS A 6 19.06 -26.62 49.61
C HIS A 6 17.59 -26.20 49.73
N ASP A 7 17.34 -24.94 49.37
CA ASP A 7 16.13 -24.42 48.74
C ASP A 7 16.67 -23.59 47.56
N GLU A 8 16.70 -24.12 46.33
CA GLU A 8 15.62 -24.02 45.33
C GLU A 8 15.20 -22.56 45.12
N ASP A 9 15.82 -21.88 44.16
CA ASP A 9 15.33 -21.71 42.79
C ASP A 9 13.95 -21.06 42.73
N ASP A 10 13.95 -19.73 42.58
CA ASP A 10 12.80 -19.03 42.01
C ASP A 10 13.32 -18.03 40.98
N ARG A 11 13.99 -18.56 39.95
CA ARG A 11 14.10 -17.86 38.66
C ARG A 11 12.69 -17.72 38.11
N LYS A 12 12.04 -16.60 38.43
CA LYS A 12 10.88 -16.12 37.69
C LYS A 12 11.28 -15.88 36.24
N THR A 13 11.01 -16.88 35.40
CA THR A 13 10.93 -16.79 33.95
C THR A 13 9.76 -15.88 33.62
N GLY A 14 10.00 -14.57 33.63
CA GLY A 14 9.23 -13.68 32.78
C GLY A 14 9.61 -14.00 31.35
N GLU A 15 8.79 -14.78 30.65
CA GLU A 15 8.83 -14.84 29.19
C GLU A 15 8.56 -13.43 28.67
N GLY A 16 9.63 -12.65 28.54
CA GLY A 16 9.59 -11.34 27.91
C GLY A 16 9.08 -11.55 26.49
N ARG A 17 7.88 -11.05 26.21
CA ARG A 17 7.29 -11.07 24.88
C ARG A 17 8.35 -10.53 23.90
N HIS A 18 8.82 -11.37 23.00
CA HIS A 18 9.89 -11.01 22.07
C HIS A 18 9.41 -9.86 21.19
N VAL A 19 10.00 -8.68 21.38
CA VAL A 19 9.64 -7.46 20.63
C VAL A 19 10.26 -7.55 19.25
N VAL A 20 9.44 -7.62 18.20
CA VAL A 20 9.92 -7.65 16.81
C VAL A 20 10.53 -6.29 16.46
N GLY A 21 11.84 -6.28 16.22
CA GLY A 21 12.57 -5.06 15.87
C GLY A 21 12.61 -4.77 14.37
N LEU A 22 12.99 -3.54 14.00
CA LEU A 22 13.18 -3.13 12.59
C LEU A 22 14.09 -4.09 11.81
N ALA A 23 15.15 -4.59 12.42
CA ALA A 23 16.08 -5.51 11.76
C ALA A 23 15.40 -6.84 11.38
N GLU A 24 14.48 -7.32 12.20
CA GLU A 24 13.78 -8.58 11.96
C GLU A 24 12.69 -8.44 10.93
N VAL A 25 11.92 -7.34 10.99
CA VAL A 25 10.98 -6.98 9.93
C VAL A 25 11.71 -6.84 8.59
N ALA A 26 12.84 -6.13 8.57
CA ALA A 26 13.63 -5.95 7.36
C ALA A 26 14.12 -7.29 6.79
N ARG A 27 14.65 -8.16 7.66
CA ARG A 27 15.09 -9.50 7.25
C ARG A 27 13.93 -10.33 6.70
N TRP A 28 12.76 -10.29 7.31
CA TRP A 28 11.57 -10.97 6.79
C TRP A 28 11.25 -10.54 5.35
N PHE A 29 11.25 -9.23 5.07
CA PHE A 29 11.00 -8.76 3.70
C PHE A 29 12.12 -9.13 2.72
N GLN A 30 13.37 -9.15 3.18
CA GLN A 30 14.52 -9.55 2.36
C GLN A 30 14.45 -11.05 2.02
N ASP A 31 14.10 -11.90 2.97
CA ASP A 31 13.95 -13.35 2.79
C ASP A 31 12.75 -13.71 1.89
N ASN A 32 11.79 -12.79 1.74
CA ASN A 32 10.58 -12.94 0.91
C ASN A 32 10.59 -12.03 -0.33
N GLU A 33 11.74 -11.47 -0.71
CA GLU A 33 11.85 -10.66 -1.94
C GLU A 33 11.46 -11.51 -3.17
N GLY A 34 10.66 -10.93 -4.07
CA GLY A 34 10.12 -11.57 -5.27
C GLY A 34 8.77 -12.25 -5.07
N THR A 35 8.27 -12.38 -3.83
CA THR A 35 6.96 -12.97 -3.57
C THR A 35 5.84 -12.19 -4.28
N ASP A 36 5.04 -12.91 -5.04
CA ASP A 36 3.81 -12.40 -5.65
C ASP A 36 2.70 -12.27 -4.60
N LEU A 37 2.23 -11.05 -4.36
CA LEU A 37 1.16 -10.79 -3.42
C LEU A 37 -0.23 -11.08 -4.01
N GLY A 38 -0.32 -11.34 -5.32
CA GLY A 38 -1.55 -11.59 -6.03
C GLY A 38 -2.32 -10.31 -6.38
N PHE A 39 -3.55 -10.47 -6.84
CA PHE A 39 -4.43 -9.37 -7.23
C PHE A 39 -5.26 -8.85 -6.06
N GLY A 40 -5.37 -7.53 -5.98
CA GLY A 40 -6.37 -6.85 -5.16
C GLY A 40 -7.79 -6.99 -5.74
N PRO A 41 -8.81 -6.53 -5.00
CA PRO A 41 -10.17 -6.50 -5.50
C PRO A 41 -10.30 -5.56 -6.70
N TRP A 42 -11.36 -5.76 -7.49
CA TRP A 42 -11.75 -4.83 -8.53
C TRP A 42 -12.29 -3.52 -7.92
N HIS A 43 -11.93 -2.40 -8.53
CA HIS A 43 -12.41 -1.06 -8.19
C HIS A 43 -12.89 -0.37 -9.47
N GLU A 44 -14.15 0.05 -9.49
CA GLU A 44 -14.70 0.83 -10.61
C GLU A 44 -14.20 2.27 -10.56
N VAL A 45 -13.78 2.81 -11.70
CA VAL A 45 -13.43 4.23 -11.83
C VAL A 45 -14.50 4.95 -12.63
N ALA A 46 -15.44 5.57 -11.92
CA ALA A 46 -16.61 6.19 -12.53
C ALA A 46 -16.34 7.64 -12.96
N ALA A 47 -17.23 8.19 -13.79
CA ALA A 47 -17.12 9.58 -14.25
C ALA A 47 -17.03 10.63 -13.11
N PRO A 48 -17.71 10.47 -11.96
CA PRO A 48 -17.52 11.37 -10.82
C PRO A 48 -16.10 11.36 -10.25
N ASP A 49 -15.42 10.21 -10.23
CA ASP A 49 -14.03 10.12 -9.74
C ASP A 49 -13.09 10.89 -10.67
N VAL A 50 -13.31 10.76 -11.98
CA VAL A 50 -12.56 11.47 -13.03
C VAL A 50 -12.77 12.98 -12.91
N ALA A 51 -14.01 13.44 -12.72
CA ALA A 51 -14.32 14.85 -12.53
C ALA A 51 -13.70 15.40 -11.23
N ALA A 52 -13.83 14.68 -10.11
CA ALA A 52 -13.23 15.08 -8.83
C ALA A 52 -11.70 15.17 -8.91
N PHE A 53 -11.06 14.25 -9.62
CA PHE A 53 -9.63 14.30 -9.85
C PHE A 53 -9.24 15.52 -10.71
N ALA A 54 -10.01 15.84 -11.75
CA ALA A 54 -9.80 17.04 -12.56
C ALA A 54 -10.00 18.34 -11.76
N ASP A 55 -10.96 18.38 -10.84
CA ASP A 55 -11.16 19.51 -9.94
C ASP A 55 -9.93 19.78 -9.06
N VAL A 56 -9.36 18.73 -8.48
CA VAL A 56 -8.19 18.81 -7.58
C VAL A 56 -6.92 19.15 -8.35
N THR A 57 -6.69 18.49 -9.49
CA THR A 57 -5.44 18.60 -10.26
C THR A 57 -5.46 19.70 -11.30
N ARG A 58 -6.64 20.25 -11.61
CA ARG A 58 -6.91 21.20 -12.70
C ARG A 58 -6.69 20.64 -14.10
N ASP A 59 -6.56 19.32 -14.25
CA ASP A 59 -6.47 18.67 -15.56
C ASP A 59 -7.86 18.37 -16.14
N TRP A 60 -8.40 19.36 -16.85
CA TRP A 60 -9.68 19.30 -17.56
C TRP A 60 -9.54 18.93 -19.04
N GLN A 61 -8.47 18.22 -19.43
CA GLN A 61 -8.30 17.80 -20.81
C GLN A 61 -9.51 16.96 -21.28
N ARG A 62 -10.06 17.33 -22.45
CA ARG A 62 -11.36 16.83 -22.91
C ARG A 62 -11.43 15.34 -23.18
N ILE A 63 -10.29 14.66 -23.39
CA ILE A 63 -10.22 13.21 -23.58
C ILE A 63 -10.73 12.41 -22.37
N HIS A 64 -10.86 13.05 -21.20
CA HIS A 64 -11.33 12.42 -19.97
C HIS A 64 -12.85 12.49 -19.78
N PHE A 65 -13.55 13.24 -20.64
CA PHE A 65 -14.97 13.53 -20.48
C PHE A 65 -15.75 13.12 -21.72
N ASP A 66 -17.02 12.80 -21.52
CA ASP A 66 -17.93 12.45 -22.61
C ASP A 66 -18.20 13.70 -23.47
N THR A 67 -17.48 13.77 -24.59
CA THR A 67 -17.48 14.90 -25.52
C THR A 67 -17.33 14.36 -26.94
N ALA A 68 -17.80 15.13 -27.94
CA ALA A 68 -17.62 14.77 -29.35
C ALA A 68 -16.13 14.55 -29.70
N GLU A 69 -15.24 15.37 -29.14
CA GLU A 69 -13.79 15.26 -29.36
C GLU A 69 -13.20 13.98 -28.75
N ALA A 70 -13.68 13.53 -27.59
CA ALA A 70 -13.24 12.26 -27.02
C ALA A 70 -13.72 11.08 -27.88
N ALA A 71 -14.94 11.15 -28.41
CA ALA A 71 -15.53 10.12 -29.26
C ALA A 71 -14.83 10.00 -30.63
N GLU A 72 -14.43 11.12 -31.24
CA GLU A 72 -13.68 11.16 -32.50
C GLU A 72 -12.16 11.01 -32.30
N GLY A 73 -11.71 11.11 -31.05
CA GLY A 73 -10.31 11.06 -30.67
C GLY A 73 -9.67 9.67 -30.75
N PRO A 74 -8.35 9.57 -30.47
CA PRO A 74 -7.56 8.35 -30.66
C PRO A 74 -8.00 7.16 -29.80
N TYR A 75 -8.82 7.41 -28.78
CA TYR A 75 -9.37 6.37 -27.91
C TYR A 75 -10.81 5.99 -28.27
N GLY A 76 -11.52 6.77 -29.10
CA GLY A 76 -12.91 6.48 -29.47
C GLY A 76 -13.88 6.55 -28.29
N GLY A 77 -13.65 7.47 -27.34
CA GLY A 77 -14.43 7.66 -26.12
C GLY A 77 -13.58 8.12 -24.93
N PRO A 78 -14.21 8.49 -23.80
CA PRO A 78 -13.52 9.02 -22.64
C PRO A 78 -12.62 7.96 -21.96
N VAL A 79 -11.44 8.41 -21.52
CA VAL A 79 -10.46 7.58 -20.80
C VAL A 79 -10.10 8.20 -19.46
N VAL A 80 -9.84 7.38 -18.46
CA VAL A 80 -9.42 7.83 -17.11
C VAL A 80 -8.05 8.52 -17.19
N HIS A 81 -7.82 9.56 -16.38
CA HIS A 81 -6.49 10.17 -16.23
C HIS A 81 -5.46 9.11 -15.82
N GLY A 82 -4.31 9.04 -16.52
CA GLY A 82 -3.22 8.13 -16.13
C GLY A 82 -2.75 8.39 -14.70
N PHE A 83 -2.67 9.66 -14.29
CA PHE A 83 -2.32 10.02 -12.92
C PHE A 83 -3.35 9.60 -11.87
N LEU A 84 -4.64 9.53 -12.21
CA LEU A 84 -5.65 8.96 -11.33
C LEU A 84 -5.42 7.45 -11.16
N VAL A 85 -5.18 6.71 -12.25
CA VAL A 85 -4.84 5.28 -12.19
C VAL A 85 -3.60 5.03 -11.32
N LEU A 86 -2.56 5.87 -11.46
CA LEU A 86 -1.36 5.82 -10.62
C LEU A 86 -1.67 6.14 -9.15
N ALA A 87 -2.46 7.18 -8.88
CA ALA A 87 -2.84 7.61 -7.53
C ALA A 87 -3.71 6.57 -6.80
N LEU A 88 -4.38 5.68 -7.52
CA LEU A 88 -5.15 4.57 -6.95
C LEU A 88 -4.28 3.42 -6.44
N ILE A 89 -2.98 3.33 -6.77
CA ILE A 89 -2.12 2.21 -6.35
C ILE A 89 -2.19 1.92 -4.84
N PRO A 90 -2.11 2.90 -3.90
CA PRO A 90 -2.25 2.63 -2.47
C PRO A 90 -3.58 1.98 -2.11
N HIS A 91 -4.68 2.37 -2.76
CA HIS A 91 -5.99 1.75 -2.55
C HIS A 91 -6.03 0.33 -3.15
N LEU A 92 -5.58 0.15 -4.39
CA LEU A 92 -5.65 -1.12 -5.11
C LEU A 92 -4.71 -2.20 -4.55
N THR A 93 -3.65 -1.79 -3.85
CA THR A 93 -2.71 -2.70 -3.17
C THR A 93 -3.04 -2.88 -1.68
N SER A 94 -4.08 -2.19 -1.19
CA SER A 94 -4.53 -2.30 0.19
C SER A 94 -4.96 -3.73 0.52
N GLY A 95 -4.51 -4.24 1.66
CA GLY A 95 -4.81 -5.60 2.10
C GLY A 95 -4.07 -6.72 1.36
N LEU A 96 -3.20 -6.40 0.38
CA LEU A 96 -2.31 -7.39 -0.24
C LEU A 96 -1.11 -7.76 0.65
N LEU A 97 -0.73 -6.85 1.54
CA LEU A 97 0.34 -7.03 2.51
C LEU A 97 -0.25 -6.87 3.91
N ASP A 98 0.17 -7.73 4.84
CA ASP A 98 -0.10 -7.54 6.26
C ASP A 98 0.71 -6.33 6.79
N LEU A 99 0.03 -5.34 7.37
CA LEU A 99 0.63 -4.07 7.79
C LEU A 99 0.68 -3.89 9.32
N ARG A 100 0.38 -4.93 10.13
CA ARG A 100 0.42 -4.81 11.61
C ARG A 100 1.80 -4.62 12.21
N TRP A 101 2.84 -4.81 11.43
CA TRP A 101 4.22 -4.48 11.81
C TRP A 101 4.52 -2.98 11.76
N THR A 102 3.62 -2.15 11.19
CA THR A 102 3.85 -0.73 10.97
C THR A 102 2.75 0.16 11.57
N SER A 103 3.16 1.34 12.03
CA SER A 103 2.26 2.37 12.58
C SER A 103 2.00 3.53 11.62
N LEU A 104 2.79 3.65 10.55
CA LEU A 104 2.74 4.76 9.60
C LEU A 104 3.42 4.35 8.31
N GLY A 105 2.85 4.75 7.18
CA GLY A 105 3.45 4.53 5.87
C GLY A 105 3.30 5.74 4.97
N VAL A 106 4.38 6.10 4.27
CA VAL A 106 4.43 7.25 3.35
C VAL A 106 4.80 6.78 1.96
N ASN A 107 4.11 7.29 0.93
CA ASN A 107 4.52 7.13 -0.46
C ASN A 107 5.77 7.98 -0.69
N TYR A 108 6.94 7.34 -0.81
CA TYR A 108 8.22 8.06 -0.82
C TYR A 108 8.75 8.30 -2.23
N ARG A 109 8.57 7.33 -3.13
CA ARG A 109 9.10 7.39 -4.49
C ARG A 109 8.29 6.51 -5.42
N LEU A 110 8.20 6.94 -6.68
CA LEU A 110 7.66 6.18 -7.79
C LEU A 110 8.71 6.12 -8.88
N ASP A 111 9.16 4.93 -9.24
CA ASP A 111 10.12 4.71 -10.31
C ASP A 111 9.47 3.94 -11.46
N ARG A 112 10.07 4.05 -12.66
CA ARG A 112 9.71 3.28 -13.86
C ARG A 112 8.21 3.30 -14.21
N VAL A 113 7.52 4.39 -13.88
CA VAL A 113 6.09 4.55 -14.16
C VAL A 113 5.85 4.57 -15.68
N ARG A 114 4.92 3.74 -16.17
CA ARG A 114 4.48 3.71 -17.57
C ARG A 114 2.96 3.54 -17.63
N PHE A 115 2.36 4.03 -18.71
CA PHE A 115 0.94 3.85 -19.01
C PHE A 115 0.75 3.14 -20.36
N PRO A 116 0.94 1.82 -20.43
CA PRO A 116 0.89 1.12 -21.71
C PRO A 116 -0.51 1.22 -22.34
N ALA A 117 -1.57 0.86 -21.63
CA ALA A 117 -2.94 0.85 -22.13
C ALA A 117 -3.84 1.89 -21.42
N PRO A 118 -4.81 2.50 -22.15
CA PRO A 118 -5.80 3.37 -21.53
C PRO A 118 -6.81 2.57 -20.69
N VAL A 119 -7.43 3.23 -19.72
CA VAL A 119 -8.58 2.72 -18.96
C VAL A 119 -9.81 3.50 -19.38
N ARG A 120 -10.93 2.83 -19.67
CA ARG A 120 -12.18 3.53 -20.02
C ARG A 120 -12.86 4.06 -18.76
N VAL A 121 -13.52 5.20 -18.87
CA VAL A 121 -14.37 5.69 -17.78
C VAL A 121 -15.52 4.71 -17.55
N GLY A 122 -15.77 4.35 -16.29
CA GLY A 122 -16.72 3.32 -15.88
C GLY A 122 -16.14 1.90 -15.86
N GLU A 123 -14.88 1.72 -16.26
CA GLU A 123 -14.23 0.41 -16.22
C GLU A 123 -13.68 0.10 -14.81
N ARG A 124 -13.58 -1.19 -14.50
CA ARG A 124 -12.95 -1.66 -13.27
C ARG A 124 -11.45 -1.87 -13.47
N VAL A 125 -10.68 -1.48 -12.45
CA VAL A 125 -9.24 -1.70 -12.36
C VAL A 125 -8.88 -2.51 -11.11
N ARG A 126 -7.76 -3.22 -11.14
CA ARG A 126 -7.17 -3.89 -9.96
C ARG A 126 -5.66 -3.87 -10.05
N ALA A 127 -4.98 -3.94 -8.91
CA ALA A 127 -3.52 -4.04 -8.88
C ALA A 127 -3.06 -5.47 -8.57
N ARG A 128 -1.95 -5.89 -9.18
CA ARG A 128 -1.08 -6.96 -8.70
C ARG A 128 0.21 -6.34 -8.19
N ALA A 129 0.75 -6.87 -7.11
CA ALA A 129 1.97 -6.37 -6.52
C ALA A 129 2.92 -7.50 -6.12
N TRP A 130 4.20 -7.18 -6.01
CA TRP A 130 5.23 -8.09 -5.53
C TRP A 130 6.00 -7.46 -4.38
N LEU A 131 6.57 -8.30 -3.51
CA LEU A 131 7.59 -7.84 -2.58
C LEU A 131 8.87 -7.56 -3.36
N GLY A 132 9.33 -6.32 -3.34
CA GLY A 132 10.64 -5.96 -3.86
C GLY A 132 11.62 -5.72 -2.73
N ARG A 133 12.66 -4.94 -3.04
CA ARG A 133 13.76 -4.66 -2.13
C ARG A 133 13.29 -4.00 -0.84
N ALA A 134 13.81 -4.48 0.29
CA ALA A 134 13.62 -3.90 1.60
C ALA A 134 14.94 -3.48 2.24
N ARG A 135 14.98 -2.27 2.82
CA ARG A 135 16.18 -1.69 3.44
C ARG A 135 15.81 -0.90 4.68
N THR A 136 16.62 -1.03 5.74
CA THR A 136 16.48 -0.17 6.91
C THR A 136 16.93 1.26 6.58
N ARG A 137 16.28 2.23 7.22
CA ARG A 137 16.57 3.66 7.12
C ARG A 137 16.69 4.24 8.53
N PRO A 138 17.38 5.38 8.70
CA PRO A 138 17.45 6.06 9.99
C PRO A 138 16.07 6.34 10.59
N ARG A 139 16.02 6.56 11.91
CA ARG A 139 14.79 6.89 12.67
C ARG A 139 13.72 5.79 12.67
N GLY A 140 14.12 4.52 12.51
CA GLY A 140 13.22 3.38 12.67
C GLY A 140 12.35 3.07 11.45
N TYR A 141 12.76 3.55 10.26
CA TYR A 141 12.01 3.33 9.02
C TYR A 141 12.50 2.12 8.25
N LEU A 142 11.57 1.40 7.63
CA LEU A 142 11.81 0.46 6.56
C LEU A 142 11.45 1.10 5.21
N GLU A 143 12.38 1.11 4.27
CA GLU A 143 12.09 1.38 2.86
C GLU A 143 11.75 0.07 2.16
N LEU A 144 10.53 -0.03 1.64
CA LEU A 144 10.04 -1.19 0.89
C LEU A 144 9.66 -0.76 -0.53
N VAL A 145 10.26 -1.39 -1.53
CA VAL A 145 9.89 -1.23 -2.93
C VAL A 145 8.86 -2.28 -3.31
N LEU A 146 7.75 -1.87 -3.91
CA LEU A 146 6.70 -2.75 -4.42
C LEU A 146 6.60 -2.56 -5.93
N PRO A 147 7.05 -3.52 -6.76
CA PRO A 147 6.61 -3.58 -8.15
C PRO A 147 5.08 -3.73 -8.19
N VAL A 148 4.42 -2.95 -9.04
CA VAL A 148 2.97 -2.93 -9.18
C VAL A 148 2.58 -2.88 -10.65
N GLU A 149 1.57 -3.68 -11.00
CA GLU A 149 0.84 -3.58 -12.26
C GLU A 149 -0.64 -3.31 -11.97
N VAL A 150 -1.19 -2.27 -12.58
CA VAL A 150 -2.63 -2.00 -12.57
C VAL A 150 -3.21 -2.48 -13.90
N TRP A 151 -4.25 -3.29 -13.81
CA TRP A 151 -4.95 -3.91 -14.94
C TRP A 151 -6.38 -3.40 -14.99
N ALA A 152 -6.83 -3.03 -16.18
CA ALA A 152 -8.25 -2.81 -16.45
C ALA A 152 -8.91 -4.11 -16.91
N GLU A 153 -10.21 -4.26 -16.66
CA GLU A 153 -10.96 -5.47 -16.95
C GLU A 153 -10.88 -5.91 -18.43
N SER A 154 -10.89 -4.96 -19.36
CA SER A 154 -10.83 -5.21 -20.80
C SER A 154 -9.41 -5.26 -21.36
N ALA A 155 -8.39 -4.94 -20.57
CA ALA A 155 -7.05 -4.69 -21.09
C ALA A 155 -6.23 -6.00 -21.28
N THR A 156 -5.57 -6.10 -22.43
CA THR A 156 -4.64 -7.21 -22.76
C THR A 156 -3.22 -6.99 -22.26
N ARG A 157 -2.95 -5.81 -21.69
CA ARG A 157 -1.68 -5.42 -21.05
C ARG A 157 -1.98 -4.49 -19.88
N ALA A 158 -1.05 -4.39 -18.93
CA ALA A 158 -1.20 -3.48 -17.80
C ALA A 158 -1.49 -2.04 -18.26
N ALA A 159 -2.46 -1.40 -17.62
CA ALA A 159 -2.80 0.01 -17.82
C ALA A 159 -1.77 0.93 -17.18
N CYS A 160 -1.20 0.53 -16.04
CA CYS A 160 -0.08 1.21 -15.40
C CYS A 160 0.91 0.18 -14.85
N THR A 161 2.20 0.45 -15.02
CA THR A 161 3.29 -0.30 -14.34
C THR A 161 4.12 0.68 -13.54
N ALA A 162 4.49 0.35 -12.31
CA ALA A 162 5.30 1.21 -11.46
C ALA A 162 6.14 0.41 -10.45
N GLU A 163 7.25 0.98 -10.00
CA GLU A 163 7.92 0.58 -8.76
C GLU A 163 7.56 1.59 -7.67
N HIS A 164 6.68 1.20 -6.74
CA HIS A 164 6.16 2.04 -5.67
C HIS A 164 6.97 1.83 -4.38
N THR A 165 7.75 2.83 -4.00
CA THR A 165 8.54 2.80 -2.77
C THR A 165 7.77 3.45 -1.62
N ARG A 166 7.63 2.70 -0.54
CA ARG A 166 7.00 3.12 0.71
C ARG A 166 8.05 3.20 1.82
N LEU A 167 7.94 4.22 2.66
CA LEU A 167 8.64 4.27 3.94
C LEU A 167 7.66 3.93 5.05
N TYR A 168 7.99 2.93 5.85
CA TYR A 168 7.16 2.46 6.96
C TYR A 168 7.87 2.64 8.30
N ARG A 169 7.20 3.21 9.29
CA ARG A 169 7.68 3.22 10.67
C ARG A 169 7.24 1.92 11.34
N VAL A 170 8.18 1.16 11.89
CA VAL A 170 7.86 -0.07 12.64
C VAL A 170 7.09 0.27 13.90
N ALA A 171 6.01 -0.47 14.17
CA ALA A 171 5.20 -0.31 15.37
C ALA A 171 5.94 -0.81 16.63
N GLU A 172 5.57 -0.31 17.81
CA GLU A 172 6.19 -0.75 19.06
C GLU A 172 5.79 -2.18 19.44
N ASP A 173 4.58 -2.58 19.04
CA ASP A 173 3.97 -3.89 19.21
C ASP A 173 3.97 -4.71 17.91
N ALA A 174 4.93 -4.45 17.01
CA ALA A 174 5.00 -5.09 15.71
C ALA A 174 4.94 -6.63 15.80
N GLU A 175 4.13 -7.22 14.92
CA GLU A 175 4.16 -8.66 14.61
C GLU A 175 4.78 -8.84 13.23
N LEU A 176 5.58 -9.89 13.03
CA LEU A 176 6.10 -10.18 11.68
C LEU A 176 4.94 -10.39 10.70
N PRO A 177 5.08 -9.96 9.43
CA PRO A 177 4.02 -10.14 8.44
C PRO A 177 3.67 -11.62 8.26
N ASP A 178 2.38 -11.92 8.21
CA ASP A 178 1.85 -13.26 7.91
C ASP A 178 1.24 -13.29 6.50
N PRO A 179 1.81 -14.03 5.54
CA PRO A 179 1.29 -14.14 4.18
C PRO A 179 -0.15 -14.66 4.09
N ALA A 180 -0.62 -15.40 5.09
CA ALA A 180 -1.99 -15.91 5.13
C ALA A 180 -3.00 -14.83 5.57
N ARG A 181 -2.55 -13.76 6.23
CA ARG A 181 -3.42 -12.71 6.78
C ARG A 181 -3.51 -11.55 5.79
N ARG A 182 -4.53 -11.63 4.92
CA ARG A 182 -4.88 -10.58 3.97
C ARG A 182 -5.88 -9.59 4.57
N GLY A 183 -5.99 -8.41 3.97
CA GLY A 183 -7.05 -7.44 4.28
C GLY A 183 -6.73 -6.44 5.38
N ALA A 184 -5.55 -6.50 6.01
CA ALA A 184 -5.12 -5.46 6.94
C ALA A 184 -4.86 -4.15 6.17
N VAL A 185 -5.62 -3.11 6.50
CA VAL A 185 -5.49 -1.77 5.92
C VAL A 185 -4.87 -0.86 6.97
N LEU A 186 -3.79 -0.15 6.62
CA LEU A 186 -3.12 0.76 7.53
C LEU A 186 -4.03 1.92 7.96
N ASP A 187 -4.71 2.53 6.98
CA ASP A 187 -5.59 3.68 7.18
C ASP A 187 -7.00 3.33 6.67
N PRO A 188 -7.82 2.63 7.47
CA PRO A 188 -9.19 2.35 7.07
C PRO A 188 -9.97 3.66 6.91
N ARG A 189 -10.92 3.69 5.98
CA ARG A 189 -11.80 4.84 5.81
C ARG A 189 -12.52 5.13 7.15
N PRO A 190 -12.53 6.39 7.64
CA PRO A 190 -13.32 6.74 8.82
C PRO A 190 -14.80 6.44 8.58
N GLU A 191 -15.49 6.04 9.65
CA GLU A 191 -16.94 5.86 9.60
C GLU A 191 -17.64 7.18 9.24
N PRO A 192 -18.81 7.15 8.57
CA PRO A 192 -19.56 8.35 8.27
C PRO A 192 -19.87 9.13 9.56
N GLY A 193 -19.45 10.40 9.62
CA GLY A 193 -19.72 11.29 10.76
C GLY A 193 -18.64 11.30 11.84
N THR A 194 -17.57 10.52 11.73
CA THR A 194 -16.35 10.73 12.53
C THR A 194 -15.41 11.69 11.80
N GLU A 195 -15.17 12.86 12.40
CA GLU A 195 -14.08 13.72 11.94
C GLU A 195 -12.75 12.98 12.12
N PRO A 196 -11.83 13.05 11.15
CA PRO A 196 -10.48 12.55 11.34
C PRO A 196 -9.88 13.32 12.53
N THR A 197 -9.58 12.59 13.61
CA THR A 197 -8.97 13.18 14.80
C THR A 197 -7.62 13.79 14.41
N THR A 198 -7.58 15.11 14.27
CA THR A 198 -6.32 15.84 14.22
C THR A 198 -5.72 15.75 15.61
N THR A 199 -4.97 14.70 15.88
CA THR A 199 -4.08 14.68 17.05
C THR A 199 -2.99 15.70 16.72
N THR A 200 -3.23 16.94 17.12
CA THR A 200 -2.23 18.00 17.17
C THR A 200 -1.27 17.60 18.30
N GLY A 201 -0.41 16.62 18.02
CA GLY A 201 0.71 16.25 18.88
C GLY A 201 1.63 17.45 18.92
N GLY A 202 1.52 18.23 19.99
CA GLY A 202 2.37 19.38 20.23
C GLY A 202 3.83 18.97 20.17
N ALA A 203 4.52 19.46 19.14
CA ALA A 203 5.97 19.54 19.17
C ALA A 203 6.34 20.59 20.22
N ARG A 204 6.82 20.12 21.38
CA ARG A 204 7.80 20.83 22.19
C ARG A 204 9.14 20.13 22.01
#